data_AF-A0A4R1HI82-F1
#
_entry.id   AF-A0A4R1HI82-F1
#
_cell.length_a   1.000
_cell.length_b   1.000
_cell.length_c   1.000
_cell.angle_alpha   90.00
_cell.angle_beta   90.00
_cell.angle_gamma   90.00
#
_symmetry.space_group_name_H-M   'P 1'
#
loop_
_entity.id
_entity.type
_entity.pdbx_description
1 polymer ?
#
loop_
_entity_poly.entity_id
_entity_poly.type
_entity_poly.pdbx_seq_one_letter_code
_entity_poly.pdbx_strand_id
1 'polypeptide(L)'
;MVTELSRPAREVVHKIRHVIRKEALDEALALRHARALLFRPVMGMSADEEYAGLLEALGSDADLATWSGDPRFERVLSEVDFRAHLRRIVERLDAMRPWPVPLFRALSPDSWSEYTEARVVGVIRLSVPKVESRIHTHLLPRPRPDGIDVQVAVLRLRSGRDVAVVGHWWPDDLRATAVLARDPDVSAEDVMAELTSGDHFEPGEVEVVG
;
A
#
# COMPACT_ATOMS: atom_id res chain seq x y z
N MET A 1 20.12 3.48 -27.55
CA MET A 1 18.92 2.68 -27.23
C MET A 1 18.42 3.22 -25.89
N VAL A 2 17.16 3.64 -25.78
CA VAL A 2 16.60 4.05 -24.49
C VAL A 2 16.46 2.77 -23.66
N THR A 3 17.16 2.69 -22.53
CA THR A 3 17.01 1.56 -21.60
C THR A 3 15.59 1.58 -21.06
N GLU A 4 14.82 0.52 -21.36
CA GLU A 4 13.47 0.39 -20.84
C GLU A 4 13.53 0.12 -19.34
N LEU A 5 12.89 0.98 -18.54
CA LEU A 5 12.80 0.81 -17.10
C LEU A 5 12.04 -0.47 -16.75
N SER A 6 12.52 -1.17 -15.72
CA SER A 6 11.80 -2.28 -15.11
C SER A 6 10.43 -1.83 -14.60
N ARG A 7 9.46 -2.75 -14.55
CA ARG A 7 8.12 -2.43 -14.03
C ARG A 7 8.17 -1.77 -12.63
N PRO A 8 8.96 -2.24 -11.64
CA PRO A 8 9.11 -1.56 -10.36
C PRO A 8 9.54 -0.09 -10.48
N ALA A 9 10.61 0.19 -11.24
CA ALA A 9 11.11 1.55 -11.44
C ALA A 9 10.04 2.46 -12.04
N ARG A 10 9.30 1.93 -13.02
CA ARG A 10 8.18 2.62 -13.67
C ARG A 10 7.07 3.01 -12.70
N GLU A 11 6.62 2.07 -11.87
CA GLU A 11 5.51 2.28 -10.94
C GLU A 11 5.85 3.28 -9.83
N VAL A 12 7.07 3.21 -9.28
CA VAL A 12 7.52 4.14 -8.23
C VAL A 12 7.61 5.57 -8.76
N VAL A 13 8.26 5.77 -9.92
CA VAL A 13 8.37 7.08 -10.57
C VAL A 13 6.98 7.64 -10.89
N HIS A 14 6.09 6.82 -11.44
CA HIS A 14 4.74 7.21 -11.79
C HIS A 14 3.95 7.69 -10.56
N LYS A 15 4.01 6.96 -9.45
CA LYS A 15 3.35 7.34 -8.20
C LYS A 15 3.88 8.66 -7.64
N ILE A 16 5.20 8.84 -7.57
CA ILE A 16 5.82 10.07 -7.06
C ILE A 16 5.37 11.27 -7.90
N ARG A 17 5.40 11.11 -9.23
CA ARG A 17 4.99 12.18 -10.15
C ARG A 17 3.52 12.54 -10.01
N HIS A 18 2.64 11.57 -9.73
CA HIS A 18 1.21 11.83 -9.55
C HIS A 18 0.92 12.79 -8.38
N VAL A 19 1.75 12.78 -7.33
CA VAL A 19 1.60 13.63 -6.14
C VAL A 19 2.12 15.05 -6.36
N ILE A 20 3.10 15.25 -7.24
CA ILE A 20 3.83 16.52 -7.40
C ILE A 20 2.99 17.65 -8.01
N ARG A 21 1.81 17.38 -8.59
CA ARG A 21 1.07 18.29 -9.50
C ARG A 21 0.85 19.74 -9.03
N LYS A 22 1.01 20.08 -7.75
CA LYS A 22 0.80 21.45 -7.21
C LYS A 22 1.80 21.90 -6.14
N GLU A 23 2.84 21.12 -5.86
CA GLU A 23 3.71 21.35 -4.69
C GLU A 23 5.13 21.74 -5.12
N ALA A 24 5.80 22.56 -4.30
CA ALA A 24 7.20 22.89 -4.51
C ALA A 24 8.08 21.63 -4.28
N LEU A 25 9.05 21.41 -5.17
CA LEU A 25 10.03 20.32 -5.08
C LEU A 25 11.09 20.58 -4.01
N ASP A 26 10.66 20.71 -2.76
CA ASP A 26 11.50 21.02 -1.62
C ASP A 26 11.84 19.79 -0.77
N GLU A 27 12.67 20.00 0.25
CA GLU A 27 13.09 18.96 1.21
C GLU A 27 11.91 18.37 1.98
N ALA A 28 10.88 19.16 2.27
CA ALA A 28 9.72 18.69 3.00
C ALA A 28 8.90 17.71 2.16
N LEU A 29 8.72 18.00 0.86
CA LEU A 29 8.07 17.10 -0.09
C LEU A 29 8.89 15.82 -0.30
N ALA A 30 10.23 15.94 -0.42
CA ALA A 30 11.09 14.77 -0.55
C ALA A 30 10.99 13.84 0.66
N LEU A 31 10.99 14.40 1.88
CA LEU A 31 10.77 13.65 3.12
C LEU A 31 9.38 13.01 3.18
N ARG A 32 8.33 13.72 2.73
CA ARG A 32 6.97 13.16 2.66
C ARG A 32 6.91 11.95 1.72
N HIS A 33 7.51 12.05 0.54
CA HIS A 33 7.57 10.92 -0.39
C HIS A 33 8.39 9.76 0.16
N ALA A 34 9.56 10.02 0.74
CA ALA A 34 10.37 8.97 1.36
C ALA A 34 9.58 8.22 2.45
N ARG A 35 8.84 8.94 3.31
CA ARG A 35 7.94 8.31 4.29
C ARG A 35 6.81 7.54 3.62
N ALA A 36 6.20 8.10 2.58
CA ALA A 36 5.11 7.44 1.87
C ALA A 36 5.55 6.12 1.21
N LEU A 37 6.78 6.04 0.69
CA LEU A 37 7.34 4.79 0.16
C LEU A 37 7.50 3.74 1.26
N LEU A 38 8.01 4.13 2.44
CA LEU A 38 8.18 3.20 3.57
C LEU A 38 6.85 2.69 4.16
N PHE A 39 5.83 3.55 4.25
CA PHE A 39 4.59 3.23 4.97
C PHE A 39 3.39 2.94 4.07
N ARG A 40 3.48 3.26 2.78
CA ARG A 40 2.41 3.03 1.81
C ARG A 40 3.01 2.44 0.54
N PRO A 41 3.45 1.18 0.54
CA PRO A 41 4.12 0.64 -0.62
C PRO A 41 3.21 0.63 -1.86
N VAL A 42 3.79 0.84 -3.03
CA VAL A 42 3.14 0.77 -4.33
C VAL A 42 2.88 -0.69 -4.62
N MET A 43 1.60 -1.07 -4.74
CA MET A 43 1.19 -2.34 -5.34
C MET A 43 1.88 -3.58 -4.74
N GLY A 44 2.04 -3.64 -3.42
CA GLY A 44 2.61 -4.80 -2.73
C GLY A 44 4.14 -4.92 -2.78
N MET A 45 4.86 -3.93 -3.33
CA MET A 45 6.32 -3.88 -3.26
C MET A 45 6.81 -3.73 -1.81
N SER A 46 8.02 -4.19 -1.56
CA SER A 46 8.78 -3.90 -0.35
C SER A 46 9.52 -2.57 -0.47
N ALA A 47 9.94 -2.00 0.67
CA ALA A 47 10.77 -0.78 0.68
C ALA A 47 12.07 -0.97 -0.12
N ASP A 48 12.68 -2.16 -0.08
CA ASP A 48 13.86 -2.49 -0.87
C ASP A 48 13.59 -2.50 -2.38
N GLU A 49 12.47 -3.08 -2.82
CA GLU A 49 12.07 -3.07 -4.23
C GLU A 49 11.78 -1.65 -4.73
N GLU A 50 11.12 -0.82 -3.93
CA GLU A 50 10.87 0.57 -4.30
C GLU A 50 12.14 1.41 -4.38
N TYR A 51 13.03 1.24 -3.39
CA TYR A 51 14.33 1.90 -3.39
C TYR A 51 15.20 1.45 -4.57
N ALA A 52 15.25 0.16 -4.87
CA ALA A 52 15.94 -0.36 -6.04
C ALA A 52 15.36 0.20 -7.34
N GLY A 53 14.03 0.30 -7.44
CA GLY A 53 13.35 0.93 -8.57
C GLY A 53 13.71 2.41 -8.75
N LEU A 54 13.86 3.16 -7.64
CA LEU A 54 14.33 4.55 -7.68
C LEU A 54 15.78 4.67 -8.17
N LEU A 55 16.67 3.82 -7.65
CA LEU A 55 18.07 3.81 -8.06
C LEU A 55 18.21 3.45 -9.54
N GLU A 56 17.46 2.47 -10.01
CA GLU A 56 17.41 2.09 -11.42
C GLU A 56 16.94 3.27 -12.29
N ALA A 57 15.82 3.91 -11.92
CA ALA A 57 15.31 5.07 -12.64
C ALA A 57 16.35 6.20 -12.72
N LEU A 58 16.99 6.52 -11.60
CA LEU A 58 18.05 7.54 -11.52
C LEU A 58 19.30 7.18 -12.34
N GLY A 59 19.62 5.89 -12.46
CA GLY A 59 20.75 5.39 -13.27
C GLY A 59 20.44 5.24 -14.76
N SER A 60 19.17 5.36 -15.16
CA SER A 60 18.75 5.29 -16.56
C SER A 60 18.92 6.63 -17.31
N ASP A 61 18.97 6.56 -18.64
CA ASP A 61 18.91 7.72 -19.54
C ASP A 61 17.47 8.11 -19.93
N ALA A 62 16.45 7.51 -19.32
CA ALA A 62 15.05 7.81 -19.62
C ALA A 62 14.65 9.22 -19.11
N ASP A 63 13.79 9.95 -19.85
CA ASP A 63 13.26 11.24 -19.40
C ASP A 63 12.13 11.04 -18.39
N LEU A 64 12.48 10.95 -17.11
CA LEU A 64 11.57 10.55 -16.04
C LEU A 64 10.40 11.53 -15.85
N ALA A 65 10.57 12.80 -16.20
CA ALA A 65 9.53 13.82 -16.13
C ALA A 65 8.43 13.61 -17.17
N THR A 66 8.77 13.18 -18.39
CA THR A 66 7.80 13.04 -19.50
C THR A 66 7.40 11.59 -19.80
N TRP A 67 8.03 10.61 -19.17
CA TRP A 67 8.01 9.19 -19.54
C TRP A 67 6.65 8.45 -19.53
N SER A 68 5.52 9.08 -19.16
CA SER A 68 4.20 8.43 -19.30
C SER A 68 3.48 8.69 -20.62
N GLY A 69 3.96 9.64 -21.44
CA GLY A 69 3.25 10.07 -22.64
C GLY A 69 1.85 10.64 -22.37
N ASP A 70 1.60 11.22 -21.19
CA ASP A 70 0.36 11.94 -20.90
C ASP A 70 0.64 13.45 -20.96
N PRO A 71 0.20 14.15 -22.02
CA PRO A 71 0.50 15.57 -22.25
C PRO A 71 0.03 16.51 -21.13
N ARG A 72 -0.88 16.06 -20.26
CA ARG A 72 -1.38 16.84 -19.11
C ARG A 72 -0.36 16.91 -17.97
N PHE A 73 0.70 16.09 -18.01
CA PHE A 73 1.75 16.03 -17.01
C PHE A 73 3.10 16.51 -17.54
N GLU A 74 3.30 16.48 -18.86
CA GLU A 74 4.55 16.86 -19.54
C GLU A 74 4.92 18.34 -19.43
N ARG A 75 3.98 19.22 -19.04
CA ARG A 75 4.21 20.68 -18.97
C ARG A 75 4.55 21.22 -17.58
N VAL A 76 4.65 20.38 -16.56
CA VAL A 76 4.71 20.84 -15.15
C VAL A 76 6.10 20.70 -14.52
N LEU A 77 6.96 19.81 -15.03
CA LEU A 77 8.22 19.45 -14.36
C LEU A 77 9.39 19.44 -15.34
N SER A 78 10.46 20.14 -14.97
CA SER A 78 11.78 20.00 -15.60
C SER A 78 12.36 18.63 -15.23
N GLU A 79 12.94 17.94 -16.19
CA GLU A 79 13.62 16.66 -15.95
C GLU A 79 14.77 16.78 -14.95
N VAL A 80 15.52 17.89 -15.00
CA VAL A 80 16.61 18.18 -14.06
C VAL A 80 16.08 18.30 -12.63
N ASP A 81 14.99 19.05 -12.47
CA ASP A 81 14.39 19.29 -11.14
C ASP A 81 13.74 18.02 -10.59
N PHE A 82 13.09 17.24 -11.46
CA PHE A 82 12.48 15.98 -11.06
C PHE A 82 13.53 14.95 -10.63
N ARG A 83 14.62 14.78 -11.38
CA ARG A 83 15.74 13.93 -10.96
C ARG A 83 16.39 14.42 -9.67
N ALA A 84 16.57 15.73 -9.50
CA ALA A 84 17.07 16.29 -8.25
C ALA A 84 16.16 15.94 -7.07
N HIS A 85 14.83 16.00 -7.26
CA HIS A 85 13.86 15.59 -6.26
C HIS A 85 13.94 14.09 -5.94
N LEU A 86 14.04 13.22 -6.95
CA LEU A 86 14.20 11.78 -6.75
C LEU A 86 15.49 11.45 -5.97
N ARG A 87 16.60 12.17 -6.22
CA ARG A 87 17.84 12.01 -5.43
C ARG A 87 17.64 12.39 -3.97
N ARG A 88 16.95 13.49 -3.68
CA ARG A 88 16.60 13.87 -2.30
C ARG A 88 15.77 12.78 -1.62
N ILE A 89 14.81 12.18 -2.33
CA ILE A 89 14.03 11.05 -1.79
C ILE A 89 14.96 9.89 -1.40
N VAL A 90 15.89 9.51 -2.27
CA VAL A 90 16.89 8.46 -1.98
C VAL A 90 17.75 8.81 -0.77
N GLU A 91 18.27 10.04 -0.69
CA GLU A 91 19.05 10.51 0.47
C GLU A 91 18.25 10.43 1.78
N ARG A 92 16.95 10.78 1.73
CA ARG A 92 16.05 10.65 2.90
C ARG A 92 15.80 9.19 3.24
N LEU A 93 15.61 8.30 2.27
CA LEU A 93 15.47 6.86 2.50
C LEU A 93 16.75 6.31 3.15
N ASP A 94 17.93 6.65 2.65
CA ASP A 94 19.20 6.19 3.21
C ASP A 94 19.43 6.68 4.63
N ALA A 95 19.08 7.93 4.93
CA ALA A 95 19.14 8.48 6.29
C ALA A 95 18.17 7.81 7.28
N MET A 96 17.12 7.13 6.79
CA MET A 96 16.15 6.40 7.61
C MET A 96 16.50 4.92 7.79
N ARG A 97 17.66 4.44 7.32
CA ARG A 97 18.08 3.05 7.52
C ARG A 97 18.46 2.78 9.00
N PRO A 98 18.15 1.57 9.54
CA PRO A 98 17.36 0.50 8.93
C PRO A 98 15.89 0.89 8.83
N TRP A 99 15.26 0.57 7.70
CA TRP A 99 13.87 0.95 7.47
C TRP A 99 12.91 0.21 8.41
N PRO A 100 11.86 0.90 8.90
CA PRO A 100 10.83 0.24 9.70
C PRO A 100 10.11 -0.81 8.86
N VAL A 101 9.81 -1.96 9.48
CA VAL A 101 8.91 -2.93 8.87
C VAL A 101 7.50 -2.34 8.93
N PRO A 102 6.80 -2.20 7.80
CA PRO A 102 5.43 -1.68 7.79
C PRO A 102 4.52 -2.61 8.61
N LEU A 103 3.48 -2.05 9.22
CA LEU A 103 2.53 -2.81 10.03
C LEU A 103 1.83 -3.91 9.24
N PHE A 104 1.52 -3.61 7.98
CA PHE A 104 1.00 -4.56 7.02
C PHE A 104 1.48 -4.23 5.61
N ARG A 105 1.57 -5.26 4.78
CA ARG A 105 1.88 -5.19 3.35
C ARG A 105 0.77 -5.84 2.55
N ALA A 106 0.23 -5.16 1.55
CA ALA A 106 -0.72 -5.75 0.63
C ALA A 106 -0.09 -6.91 -0.16
N LEU A 107 -0.78 -8.03 -0.23
CA LEU A 107 -0.44 -9.19 -1.07
C LEU A 107 -1.27 -9.16 -2.36
N SER A 108 -0.97 -10.09 -3.27
CA SER A 108 -1.76 -10.24 -4.49
C SER A 108 -3.22 -10.54 -4.14
N PRO A 109 -4.20 -9.85 -4.76
CA PRO A 109 -5.60 -10.14 -4.55
C PRO A 109 -6.03 -11.50 -5.14
N ASP A 110 -5.15 -12.16 -5.90
CA ASP A 110 -5.39 -13.51 -6.43
C ASP A 110 -5.31 -14.58 -5.32
N SER A 111 -4.67 -14.26 -4.19
CA SER A 111 -4.65 -15.10 -3.00
C SER A 111 -6.00 -15.15 -2.26
N TRP A 112 -7.01 -14.38 -2.70
CA TRP A 112 -8.34 -14.37 -2.07
C TRP A 112 -9.00 -15.75 -1.99
N SER A 113 -8.79 -16.62 -2.99
CA SER A 113 -9.36 -17.97 -3.02
C SER A 113 -8.98 -18.82 -1.80
N GLU A 114 -7.87 -18.50 -1.14
CA GLU A 114 -7.39 -19.18 0.06
C GLU A 114 -8.13 -18.74 1.35
N TYR A 115 -8.94 -17.69 1.28
CA TYR A 115 -9.65 -17.10 2.42
C TYR A 115 -11.17 -17.26 2.34
N THR A 116 -11.70 -17.85 1.27
CA THR A 116 -13.16 -17.97 1.11
C THR A 116 -13.83 -18.81 2.19
N GLU A 117 -13.07 -19.73 2.80
CA GLU A 117 -13.51 -20.58 3.92
C GLU A 117 -12.79 -20.24 5.23
N ALA A 118 -12.02 -19.15 5.26
CA ALA A 118 -11.25 -18.75 6.44
C ALA A 118 -12.15 -18.27 7.57
N ARG A 119 -11.67 -18.43 8.81
CA ARG A 119 -12.37 -17.98 10.02
C ARG A 119 -12.34 -16.46 10.12
N VAL A 120 -13.48 -15.85 10.43
CA VAL A 120 -13.54 -14.45 10.89
C VAL A 120 -12.91 -14.37 12.28
N VAL A 121 -11.84 -13.59 12.41
CA VAL A 121 -11.10 -13.36 13.66
C VAL A 121 -11.39 -11.98 14.27
N GLY A 122 -12.09 -11.11 13.54
CA GLY A 122 -12.51 -9.83 14.06
C GLY A 122 -13.35 -9.01 13.10
N VAL A 123 -13.87 -7.90 13.62
CA VAL A 123 -14.67 -6.91 12.89
C VAL A 123 -14.07 -5.53 13.09
N ILE A 124 -13.94 -4.79 12.01
CA ILE A 124 -13.66 -3.36 12.01
C ILE A 124 -14.98 -2.64 11.72
N ARG A 125 -15.50 -1.88 12.68
CA ARG A 125 -16.75 -1.12 12.67
C ARG A 125 -16.62 0.19 11.89
N LEU A 126 -16.02 0.11 10.70
CA LEU A 126 -15.85 1.21 9.77
C LEU A 126 -16.33 0.83 8.37
N SER A 127 -16.76 1.84 7.61
CA SER A 127 -17.06 1.68 6.19
C SER A 127 -15.78 1.36 5.40
N VAL A 128 -15.93 0.66 4.28
CA VAL A 128 -14.81 0.28 3.40
C VAL A 128 -13.90 1.45 3.05
N PRO A 129 -14.39 2.64 2.63
CA PRO A 129 -13.49 3.76 2.31
C PRO A 129 -12.65 4.24 3.50
N LYS A 130 -13.19 4.14 4.73
CA LYS A 130 -12.43 4.49 5.93
C LYS A 130 -11.36 3.44 6.22
N VAL A 131 -11.68 2.15 6.09
CA VAL A 131 -10.71 1.07 6.24
C VAL A 131 -9.59 1.21 5.21
N GLU A 132 -9.92 1.35 3.91
CA GLU A 132 -8.94 1.56 2.82
C GLU A 132 -8.00 2.74 3.12
N SER A 133 -8.54 3.83 3.66
CA SER A 133 -7.76 5.00 4.05
C SER A 133 -6.76 4.69 5.18
N ARG A 134 -7.16 3.90 6.19
CA ARG A 134 -6.28 3.50 7.31
C ARG A 134 -5.23 2.47 6.89
N ILE A 135 -5.59 1.51 6.04
CA ILE A 135 -4.68 0.46 5.55
C ILE A 135 -3.90 0.84 4.29
N HIS A 136 -4.13 2.06 3.77
CA HIS A 136 -3.50 2.60 2.57
C HIS A 136 -3.54 1.65 1.36
N THR A 137 -4.59 0.83 1.28
CA THR A 137 -4.75 -0.25 0.31
C THR A 137 -6.21 -0.30 -0.11
N HIS A 138 -6.46 -0.43 -1.42
CA HIS A 138 -7.81 -0.59 -1.93
C HIS A 138 -8.32 -2.03 -1.73
N LEU A 139 -9.58 -2.14 -1.34
CA LEU A 139 -10.31 -3.40 -1.31
C LEU A 139 -10.91 -3.63 -2.71
N LEU A 140 -10.42 -4.65 -3.42
CA LEU A 140 -10.82 -4.91 -4.79
C LEU A 140 -12.03 -5.85 -4.85
N PRO A 141 -12.96 -5.65 -5.80
CA PRO A 141 -14.09 -6.56 -5.98
C PRO A 141 -13.63 -7.99 -6.26
N ARG A 142 -14.20 -8.96 -5.54
CA ARG A 142 -13.95 -10.39 -5.69
C ARG A 142 -15.23 -11.20 -5.44
N PRO A 143 -15.46 -12.28 -6.20
CA PRO A 143 -16.61 -13.13 -5.96
C PRO A 143 -16.39 -13.99 -4.70
N ARG A 144 -17.46 -14.21 -3.93
CA ARG A 144 -17.55 -15.30 -2.96
C ARG A 144 -18.11 -16.57 -3.61
N PRO A 145 -17.90 -17.75 -3.00
CA PRO A 145 -18.48 -19.01 -3.48
C PRO A 145 -20.01 -19.01 -3.55
N ASP A 146 -20.68 -18.20 -2.72
CA ASP A 146 -22.15 -18.04 -2.70
C ASP A 146 -22.67 -17.08 -3.79
N GLY A 147 -21.80 -16.54 -4.64
CA GLY A 147 -22.15 -15.64 -5.73
C GLY A 147 -22.30 -14.17 -5.34
N ILE A 148 -22.03 -13.82 -4.08
CA ILE A 148 -22.05 -12.42 -3.62
C ILE A 148 -20.68 -11.79 -3.85
N ASP A 149 -20.64 -10.63 -4.52
CA ASP A 149 -19.41 -9.87 -4.66
C ASP A 149 -19.06 -9.16 -3.35
N VAL A 150 -17.81 -9.30 -2.93
CA VAL A 150 -17.21 -8.61 -1.77
C VAL A 150 -16.03 -7.77 -2.20
N GLN A 151 -15.58 -6.87 -1.32
CA GLN A 151 -14.39 -6.07 -1.55
C GLN A 151 -13.27 -6.60 -0.65
N VAL A 152 -12.11 -6.94 -1.21
CA VAL A 152 -11.08 -7.70 -0.51
C VAL A 152 -9.71 -7.04 -0.63
N ALA A 153 -8.98 -6.99 0.47
CA ALA A 153 -7.54 -6.80 0.50
C ALA A 153 -6.89 -7.93 1.31
N VAL A 154 -5.92 -8.62 0.74
CA VAL A 154 -5.10 -9.61 1.47
C VAL A 154 -3.85 -8.90 1.97
N LEU A 155 -3.56 -9.00 3.25
CA LEU A 155 -2.48 -8.30 3.93
C LEU A 155 -1.55 -9.30 4.63
N ARG A 156 -0.25 -9.06 4.57
CA ARG A 156 0.74 -9.67 5.46
C ARG A 156 1.06 -8.72 6.60
N LEU A 157 0.82 -9.14 7.83
CA LEU A 157 1.19 -8.41 9.04
C LEU A 157 2.70 -8.50 9.29
N ARG A 158 3.23 -7.61 10.14
CA ARG A 158 4.66 -7.57 10.52
C ARG A 158 5.15 -8.87 11.17
N SER A 159 4.29 -9.60 11.87
CA SER A 159 4.56 -10.93 12.42
C SER A 159 4.75 -12.01 11.35
N GLY A 160 4.43 -11.71 10.09
CA GLY A 160 4.44 -12.65 8.98
C GLY A 160 3.12 -13.39 8.75
N ARG A 161 2.11 -13.14 9.60
CA ARG A 161 0.75 -13.69 9.45
C ARG A 161 0.03 -13.03 8.28
N ASP A 162 -0.73 -13.81 7.54
CA ASP A 162 -1.55 -13.29 6.44
C ASP A 162 -3.02 -13.27 6.86
N VAL A 163 -3.70 -12.17 6.52
CA VAL A 163 -5.12 -11.94 6.82
C VAL A 163 -5.83 -11.38 5.58
N ALA A 164 -7.14 -11.61 5.49
CA ALA A 164 -7.98 -10.92 4.51
C ALA A 164 -8.88 -9.91 5.22
N VAL A 165 -8.90 -8.68 4.71
CA VAL A 165 -9.82 -7.61 5.12
C VAL A 165 -10.93 -7.54 4.08
N VAL A 166 -12.16 -7.80 4.51
CA VAL A 166 -13.30 -8.06 3.62
C VAL A 166 -14.47 -7.14 3.91
N GLY A 167 -14.71 -6.20 3.01
CA GLY A 167 -15.87 -5.32 3.00
C GLY A 167 -17.12 -6.05 2.53
N HIS A 168 -18.28 -5.62 3.05
CA HIS A 168 -19.59 -6.20 2.74
C HIS A 168 -19.68 -7.71 3.03
N TRP A 169 -18.91 -8.20 4.01
CA TRP A 169 -18.98 -9.60 4.43
C TRP A 169 -20.37 -9.97 4.96
N TRP A 170 -21.01 -9.03 5.66
CA TRP A 170 -22.42 -9.08 6.04
C TRP A 170 -23.20 -8.11 5.14
N PRO A 171 -24.11 -8.60 4.27
CA PRO A 171 -24.83 -7.76 3.30
C PRO A 171 -25.61 -6.60 3.91
N ASP A 172 -26.10 -6.78 5.14
CA ASP A 172 -26.94 -5.80 5.85
C ASP A 172 -26.13 -4.79 6.68
N ASP A 173 -24.80 -4.95 6.80
CA ASP A 173 -23.94 -4.06 7.57
C ASP A 173 -22.79 -3.48 6.73
N LEU A 174 -23.09 -2.37 6.05
CA LEU A 174 -22.11 -1.62 5.24
C LEU A 174 -21.06 -0.86 6.08
N ARG A 175 -21.16 -0.91 7.41
CA ARG A 175 -20.22 -0.28 8.35
C ARG A 175 -19.39 -1.31 9.11
N ALA A 176 -19.42 -2.56 8.67
CA ALA A 176 -18.59 -3.62 9.19
C ALA A 176 -17.69 -4.20 8.08
N THR A 177 -16.41 -4.32 8.39
CA THR A 177 -15.42 -5.00 7.57
C THR A 177 -14.91 -6.19 8.36
N ALA A 178 -15.00 -7.38 7.80
CA ALA A 178 -14.52 -8.59 8.44
C ALA A 178 -12.99 -8.71 8.29
N VAL A 179 -12.35 -9.29 9.30
CA VAL A 179 -10.95 -9.73 9.23
C VAL A 179 -10.95 -11.24 9.32
N LEU A 180 -10.38 -11.90 8.31
CA LEU A 180 -10.32 -13.35 8.19
C LEU A 180 -8.87 -13.81 8.32
N ALA A 181 -8.66 -14.93 9.01
CA ALA A 181 -7.36 -15.59 9.09
C ALA A 181 -7.46 -17.04 8.60
N ARG A 182 -6.50 -17.44 7.76
CA ARG A 182 -6.43 -18.78 7.18
C ARG A 182 -5.94 -19.84 8.17
N ASP A 183 -5.00 -19.45 9.04
CA ASP A 183 -4.44 -20.33 10.05
C ASP A 183 -5.45 -20.49 11.21
N PRO A 184 -6.01 -21.69 11.44
CA PRO A 184 -7.00 -21.90 12.50
C PRO A 184 -6.40 -21.75 13.91
N ASP A 185 -5.09 -21.94 14.06
CA ASP A 185 -4.41 -21.91 15.36
C ASP A 185 -3.97 -20.49 15.74
N VAL A 186 -4.17 -19.51 14.86
CA VAL A 186 -3.81 -18.12 15.16
C VAL A 186 -4.75 -17.52 16.20
N SER A 187 -4.16 -16.86 17.20
CA SER A 187 -4.90 -16.05 18.18
C SER A 187 -5.58 -14.87 17.47
N ALA A 188 -6.91 -14.81 17.58
CA ALA A 188 -7.69 -13.70 17.07
C ALA A 188 -7.30 -12.37 17.76
N GLU A 189 -7.04 -12.42 19.07
CA GLU A 189 -6.56 -11.27 19.83
C GLU A 189 -5.22 -10.76 19.31
N ASP A 190 -4.26 -11.65 19.03
CA ASP A 190 -2.94 -11.25 18.51
C ASP A 190 -3.05 -10.59 17.14
N VAL A 191 -3.87 -11.16 16.25
CA VAL A 191 -4.10 -10.62 14.91
C VAL A 191 -4.71 -9.23 14.99
N MET A 192 -5.76 -9.06 15.79
CA MET A 192 -6.46 -7.78 15.90
C MET A 192 -5.62 -6.74 16.65
N ALA A 193 -4.86 -7.14 17.67
CA ALA A 193 -3.94 -6.26 18.38
C ALA A 193 -2.81 -5.75 17.47
N GLU A 194 -2.29 -6.61 16.61
CA GLU A 194 -1.27 -6.22 15.64
C GLU A 194 -1.83 -5.27 14.57
N LEU A 195 -2.99 -5.60 14.00
CA LEU A 195 -3.67 -4.79 12.98
C LEU A 195 -4.04 -3.39 13.50
N THR A 196 -4.33 -3.27 14.80
CA THR A 196 -4.70 -2.00 15.45
C THR A 196 -3.54 -1.27 16.10
N SER A 197 -2.33 -1.83 16.07
CA SER A 197 -1.17 -1.19 16.67
C SER A 197 -0.82 0.15 15.98
N GLY A 198 -0.39 1.15 16.77
CA GLY A 198 0.10 2.43 16.25
C GLY A 198 -0.99 3.42 15.82
N ASP A 199 -2.09 3.51 16.56
CA ASP A 199 -3.18 4.50 16.39
C ASP A 199 -3.89 4.44 15.02
N HIS A 200 -3.79 3.31 14.32
CA HIS A 200 -4.43 3.12 13.01
C HIS A 200 -5.95 3.02 13.14
N PHE A 201 -6.44 2.53 14.28
CA PHE A 201 -7.85 2.40 14.61
C PHE A 201 -8.07 2.86 16.07
N GLU A 202 -9.22 3.46 16.34
CA GLU A 202 -9.59 3.92 17.67
C GLU A 202 -10.13 2.76 18.53
N PRO A 203 -9.94 2.80 19.87
CA PRO A 203 -10.58 1.86 20.78
C PRO A 203 -12.12 1.91 20.61
N GLY A 204 -12.71 0.78 20.21
CA GLY A 204 -14.15 0.66 19.93
C GLY A 204 -14.51 0.63 18.43
N GLU A 205 -13.58 0.96 17.53
CA GLU A 205 -13.74 0.70 16.10
C GLU A 205 -13.47 -0.78 15.75
N VAL A 206 -12.95 -1.57 16.69
CA VAL A 206 -12.49 -2.93 16.44
C VAL A 206 -12.98 -3.89 17.51
N GLU A 207 -13.41 -5.07 17.07
CA GLU A 207 -13.93 -6.14 17.90
C GLU A 207 -13.23 -7.46 17.53
N VAL A 208 -12.79 -8.21 18.53
CA VAL A 208 -12.26 -9.57 18.33
C VAL A 208 -13.44 -10.54 18.24
N VAL A 209 -13.42 -11.43 17.25
CA VAL A 209 -14.42 -12.48 17.06
C VAL A 209 -13.71 -13.82 17.11
N GLY A 210 -14.11 -14.70 18.01
CA GLY A 210 -13.45 -15.99 18.20
C GLY A 210 -14.07 -16.79 19.33
#